data_AF-A0A956D5S4-F1
#
_entry.id   AF-A0A956D5S4-F1
#
_cell.length_a   1.000
_cell.length_b   1.000
_cell.length_c   1.000
_cell.angle_alpha   90.00
_cell.angle_beta   90.00
_cell.angle_gamma   90.00
#
_symmetry.space_group_name_H-M   'P 1'
#
loop_
_entity.id
_entity.type
_entity.pdbx_description
1 polymer ?
#
loop_
_entity_poly.entity_id
_entity_poly.type
_entity_poly.pdbx_seq_one_letter_code
_entity_poly.pdbx_strand_id
1 'polypeptide(L)'
;MPWALLLVLLLAGIFWGLSRGPALHEKATMAGEVALDALGFDTWVEVREDDPFARKLYGITVNWIATNRIGMTFGVLFGGALMTVFSIRRRRTREPRRDLIGGVGASALGVVSGAPLGVCVNCAAPIAQGLVAGGSRFETALSAMMSSPTMNGVALFLLFTLFPMHVALVKLGLTLFLLLVILPLLGRGVLRGDRDRTLAQTAPAKKAGPDALPFDEGDSAPLWVLRS
;
A
#
# COMPACT_ATOMS: atom_id res chain seq x y z
N MET A 1 -14.13 7.76 -14.60
CA MET A 1 -13.93 8.14 -13.17
C MET A 1 -14.89 7.45 -12.20
N PRO A 2 -16.23 7.48 -12.36
CA PRO A 2 -17.13 6.87 -11.38
C PRO A 2 -16.91 5.36 -11.25
N TRP A 3 -16.70 4.66 -12.37
CA TRP A 3 -16.43 3.22 -12.41
C TRP A 3 -15.18 2.78 -11.63
N ALA A 4 -14.11 3.58 -11.64
CA ALA A 4 -12.88 3.24 -10.92
C ALA A 4 -13.01 3.46 -9.41
N LEU A 5 -13.74 4.52 -9.00
CA LEU A 5 -14.10 4.74 -7.60
C LEU A 5 -15.09 3.68 -7.09
N LEU A 6 -16.07 3.30 -7.92
CA LEU A 6 -16.98 2.19 -7.66
C LEU A 6 -16.21 0.88 -7.49
N LEU A 7 -15.23 0.60 -8.34
CA LEU A 7 -14.40 -0.60 -8.24
C LEU A 7 -13.56 -0.60 -6.96
N VAL A 8 -12.98 0.53 -6.55
CA VAL A 8 -12.27 0.66 -5.25
C VAL A 8 -13.22 0.46 -4.06
N LEU A 9 -14.40 1.08 -4.08
CA LEU A 9 -15.40 0.95 -3.01
C LEU A 9 -15.97 -0.47 -2.94
N LEU A 10 -16.22 -1.10 -4.09
CA LEU A 10 -16.67 -2.47 -4.20
C LEU A 10 -15.61 -3.44 -3.68
N LEU A 11 -14.34 -3.29 -4.08
CA LEU A 11 -13.25 -4.10 -3.56
C LEU A 11 -13.07 -3.92 -2.05
N ALA A 12 -13.15 -2.69 -1.55
CA ALA A 12 -13.08 -2.40 -0.12
C ALA A 12 -14.26 -3.05 0.64
N GLY A 13 -15.48 -2.95 0.09
CA GLY A 13 -16.69 -3.55 0.65
C GLY A 13 -16.67 -5.08 0.63
N ILE A 14 -16.22 -5.69 -0.46
CA ILE A 14 -16.02 -7.14 -0.57
C ILE A 14 -14.96 -7.61 0.41
N PHE A 15 -13.85 -6.89 0.56
CA PHE A 15 -12.80 -7.27 1.51
C PHE A 15 -13.29 -7.20 2.96
N TRP A 16 -13.96 -6.13 3.36
CA TRP A 16 -14.53 -6.03 4.71
C TRP A 16 -15.66 -7.03 4.95
N GLY A 17 -16.54 -7.21 3.97
CA GLY A 17 -17.73 -8.05 4.05
C GLY A 17 -17.47 -9.55 3.91
N LEU A 18 -16.58 -9.98 3.01
CA LEU A 18 -16.27 -11.39 2.76
C LEU A 18 -14.98 -11.88 3.41
N SER A 19 -14.02 -11.01 3.74
CA SER A 19 -12.73 -11.44 4.29
C SER A 19 -12.53 -11.07 5.75
N ARG A 20 -13.00 -9.91 6.21
CA ARG A 20 -12.83 -9.47 7.62
C ARG A 20 -13.97 -9.95 8.52
N GLY A 21 -15.23 -9.75 8.11
CA GLY A 21 -16.42 -10.11 8.89
C GLY A 21 -16.55 -11.61 9.20
N PRO A 22 -16.66 -12.48 8.17
CA PRO A 22 -16.84 -13.92 8.38
C PRO A 22 -15.62 -14.58 9.01
N ALA A 23 -14.40 -14.15 8.67
CA ALA A 23 -13.19 -14.66 9.32
C ALA A 23 -13.06 -14.22 10.79
N LEU A 24 -13.64 -13.09 11.20
CA LEU A 24 -13.74 -12.72 12.63
C LEU A 24 -14.78 -13.58 13.35
N HIS A 25 -15.91 -13.86 12.70
CA HIS A 25 -17.00 -14.67 13.28
C HIS A 25 -16.57 -16.13 13.44
N GLU A 26 -15.99 -16.72 12.40
CA GLU A 26 -15.47 -18.09 12.41
C GLU A 26 -14.34 -18.27 13.44
N LYS A 27 -13.47 -17.27 13.61
CA LYS A 27 -12.42 -17.29 14.64
C LYS A 27 -12.93 -17.01 16.06
N ALA A 28 -14.01 -16.25 16.20
CA ALA A 28 -14.70 -16.07 17.48
C ALA A 28 -15.44 -17.34 17.91
N THR A 29 -15.95 -18.13 16.95
CA THR A 29 -16.61 -19.41 17.22
C THR A 29 -15.64 -20.58 17.44
N MET A 30 -14.42 -20.52 16.89
CA MET A 30 -13.37 -21.53 17.03
C MET A 30 -12.36 -21.21 18.16
N ALA A 31 -12.71 -20.29 19.07
CA ALA A 31 -11.87 -19.85 20.18
C ALA A 31 -11.67 -20.95 21.23
N GLY A 32 -10.80 -21.92 20.92
CA GLY A 32 -10.46 -23.04 21.81
C GLY A 32 -9.53 -24.09 21.19
N GLU A 33 -9.50 -24.26 19.86
CA GLU A 33 -8.77 -25.36 19.21
C GLU A 33 -7.66 -24.93 18.23
N VAL A 34 -7.40 -23.63 18.09
CA VAL A 34 -6.38 -23.17 17.13
C VAL A 34 -4.99 -23.28 17.76
N ALA A 35 -4.23 -24.29 17.34
CA ALA A 35 -2.80 -24.35 17.59
C ALA A 35 -2.14 -23.11 16.96
N LEU A 36 -1.73 -22.17 17.80
CA LEU A 36 -1.02 -20.95 17.39
C LEU A 36 0.42 -21.32 17.04
N ASP A 37 0.68 -21.66 15.78
CA ASP A 37 2.05 -21.74 15.29
C ASP A 37 2.53 -20.34 14.85
N ALA A 38 3.82 -20.06 15.00
CA ALA A 38 4.40 -18.72 15.16
C ALA A 38 4.06 -17.67 14.07
N LEU A 39 3.51 -18.07 12.92
CA LEU A 39 3.14 -17.20 11.80
C LEU A 39 1.85 -17.58 11.04
N GLY A 40 1.08 -18.59 11.49
CA GLY A 40 -0.07 -19.12 10.76
C GLY A 40 -1.17 -19.64 11.67
N PHE A 41 -2.43 -19.40 11.30
CA PHE A 41 -3.60 -19.96 12.01
C PHE A 41 -4.11 -21.26 11.37
N ASP A 42 -3.57 -21.61 10.21
CA ASP A 42 -4.00 -22.73 9.38
C ASP A 42 -2.75 -23.57 9.04
N THR A 43 -2.67 -24.78 9.60
CA THR A 43 -1.53 -25.70 9.46
C THR A 43 -1.82 -26.74 8.40
N TRP A 44 -1.51 -26.42 7.15
CA TRP A 44 -1.62 -27.36 6.04
C TRP A 44 -0.51 -28.42 6.08
N VAL A 45 0.66 -28.04 6.62
CA VAL A 45 1.77 -28.93 6.89
C VAL A 45 2.09 -28.84 8.38
N GLU A 46 1.92 -29.93 9.11
CA GLU A 46 2.33 -30.02 10.50
C GLU A 46 3.85 -30.02 10.58
N VAL A 47 4.43 -29.03 11.25
CA VAL A 47 5.87 -28.87 11.41
C VAL A 47 6.23 -29.27 12.82
N ARG A 48 7.06 -30.32 12.97
CA ARG A 48 7.46 -30.79 14.29
C ARG A 48 8.83 -30.22 14.69
N GLU A 49 9.08 -30.07 15.99
CA GLU A 49 10.36 -29.56 16.50
C GLU A 49 11.56 -30.47 16.17
N ASP A 50 11.33 -31.72 15.83
CA ASP A 50 12.32 -32.71 15.39
C ASP A 50 12.58 -32.72 13.87
N ASP A 51 11.82 -31.94 13.08
CA ASP A 51 12.00 -31.94 11.62
C ASP A 51 13.33 -31.32 11.15
N PRO A 52 13.92 -31.82 10.04
CA PRO A 52 15.07 -31.20 9.40
C PRO A 52 14.78 -29.75 9.00
N PHE A 53 15.79 -28.88 9.09
CA PHE A 53 15.64 -27.43 8.81
C PHE A 53 14.95 -27.13 7.48
N ALA A 54 15.29 -27.85 6.40
CA ALA A 54 14.67 -27.65 5.09
C ALA A 54 13.16 -27.94 5.09
N ARG A 55 12.72 -28.97 5.83
CA ARG A 55 11.31 -29.33 5.96
C ARG A 55 10.56 -28.33 6.83
N LYS A 56 11.19 -27.84 7.91
CA LYS A 56 10.65 -26.74 8.72
C LYS A 56 10.48 -25.46 7.91
N LEU A 57 11.51 -25.05 7.19
CA LEU A 57 11.47 -23.86 6.35
C LEU A 57 10.36 -23.98 5.31
N TYR A 58 10.25 -25.13 4.65
CA TYR A 58 9.17 -25.39 3.69
C TYR A 58 7.79 -25.34 4.33
N GLY A 59 7.57 -26.07 5.44
CA GLY A 59 6.28 -26.13 6.12
C GLY A 59 5.82 -24.77 6.64
N ILE A 60 6.71 -24.01 7.29
CA ILE A 60 6.44 -22.64 7.76
C ILE A 60 6.12 -21.73 6.56
N THR A 61 6.87 -21.84 5.46
CA THR A 61 6.64 -21.02 4.26
C THR A 61 5.27 -21.31 3.64
N VAL A 62 4.90 -22.59 3.50
CA VAL A 62 3.61 -23.01 2.93
C VAL A 62 2.46 -22.58 3.84
N ASN A 63 2.55 -22.80 5.15
CA ASN A 63 1.54 -22.39 6.12
C ASN A 63 1.36 -20.86 6.13
N TRP A 64 2.46 -20.11 6.02
CA TRP A 64 2.43 -18.66 5.92
C TRP A 64 1.78 -18.18 4.62
N ILE A 65 2.12 -18.78 3.46
CA ILE A 65 1.48 -18.45 2.17
C ILE A 65 -0.02 -18.75 2.25
N ALA A 66 -0.41 -19.93 2.74
CA ALA A 66 -1.80 -20.34 2.85
C ALA A 66 -2.60 -19.37 3.74
N THR A 67 -2.04 -18.98 4.89
CA THR A 67 -2.67 -18.03 5.82
C THR A 67 -2.78 -16.62 5.22
N ASN A 68 -1.79 -16.16 4.46
CA ASN A 68 -1.72 -14.78 3.96
C ASN A 68 -2.28 -14.60 2.53
N ARG A 69 -2.59 -15.68 1.80
CA ARG A 69 -2.97 -15.63 0.37
C ARG A 69 -4.13 -14.68 0.09
N ILE A 70 -5.16 -14.71 0.94
CA ILE A 70 -6.38 -13.89 0.78
C ILE A 70 -6.05 -12.40 0.93
N GLY A 71 -5.22 -12.06 1.92
CA GLY A 71 -4.77 -10.68 2.13
C GLY A 71 -3.88 -10.19 0.98
N MET A 72 -2.94 -11.02 0.52
CA MET A 72 -2.00 -10.66 -0.54
C MET A 72 -2.69 -10.45 -1.89
N THR A 73 -3.61 -11.34 -2.29
CA THR A 73 -4.38 -11.16 -3.54
C THR A 73 -5.23 -9.90 -3.50
N PHE A 74 -5.88 -9.62 -2.36
CA PHE A 74 -6.57 -8.35 -2.16
C PHE A 74 -5.63 -7.15 -2.27
N GLY A 75 -4.48 -7.18 -1.58
CA GLY A 75 -3.50 -6.09 -1.61
C GLY A 75 -3.00 -5.76 -3.02
N VAL A 76 -2.74 -6.78 -3.84
CA VAL A 76 -2.34 -6.62 -5.25
C VAL A 76 -3.48 -6.03 -6.08
N LEU A 77 -4.69 -6.58 -5.97
CA LEU A 77 -5.85 -6.10 -6.74
C LEU A 77 -6.26 -4.67 -6.34
N PHE A 78 -6.26 -4.37 -5.05
CA PHE A 78 -6.57 -3.03 -4.52
C PHE A 78 -5.47 -2.02 -4.86
N GLY A 79 -4.20 -2.41 -4.76
CA GLY A 79 -3.08 -1.60 -5.22
C GLY A 79 -3.16 -1.26 -6.71
N GLY A 80 -3.51 -2.23 -7.56
CA GLY A 80 -3.73 -2.02 -9.00
C GLY A 80 -4.95 -1.14 -9.30
N ALA A 81 -6.04 -1.30 -8.54
CA ALA A 81 -7.22 -0.43 -8.65
C ALA A 81 -6.89 1.03 -8.27
N LEU A 82 -6.12 1.23 -7.20
CA LEU A 82 -5.64 2.55 -6.80
C LEU A 82 -4.68 3.16 -7.83
N MET A 83 -3.77 2.37 -8.41
CA MET A 83 -2.95 2.82 -9.56
C MET A 83 -3.83 3.36 -10.68
N THR A 84 -4.90 2.65 -11.01
CA THR A 84 -5.81 3.04 -12.09
C THR A 84 -6.54 4.34 -11.75
N VAL A 85 -7.05 4.48 -10.53
CA VAL A 85 -7.71 5.71 -10.06
C VAL A 85 -6.75 6.90 -10.07
N PHE A 86 -5.52 6.74 -9.60
CA PHE A 86 -4.54 7.81 -9.54
C PHE A 86 -3.91 8.14 -10.89
N SER A 87 -3.70 7.15 -11.77
CA SER A 87 -3.26 7.37 -13.15
C SER A 87 -4.25 8.23 -13.94
N ILE A 88 -5.56 7.97 -13.78
CA ILE A 88 -6.62 8.77 -14.40
C ILE A 88 -6.68 10.17 -13.77
N ARG A 89 -6.51 10.25 -12.44
CA ARG A 89 -6.43 11.51 -11.71
C ARG A 89 -5.00 12.04 -11.77
N ARG A 90 -4.52 12.37 -12.98
CA ARG A 90 -3.26 13.10 -13.18
C ARG A 90 -3.33 14.40 -12.38
N ARG A 91 -2.85 14.36 -11.13
CA ARG A 91 -3.07 15.46 -10.19
C ARG A 91 -2.28 16.64 -10.72
N ARG A 92 -2.98 17.69 -11.18
CA ARG A 92 -2.46 19.08 -11.22
C ARG A 92 -2.28 19.59 -9.78
N THR A 93 -1.55 18.85 -8.96
CA THR A 93 -1.16 19.39 -7.66
C THR A 93 -0.10 20.45 -7.91
N ARG A 94 -0.29 21.60 -7.26
CA ARG A 94 0.65 22.72 -7.14
C ARG A 94 2.09 22.20 -7.04
N GLU A 95 3.04 22.95 -7.60
CA GLU A 95 4.46 22.58 -7.60
C GLU A 95 4.87 21.91 -6.28
N PRO A 96 5.40 20.68 -6.32
CA PRO A 96 5.74 19.96 -5.11
C PRO A 96 6.82 20.72 -4.35
N ARG A 97 6.44 21.41 -3.27
CA ARG A 97 7.40 22.10 -2.39
C ARG A 97 8.34 21.09 -1.77
N ARG A 98 9.64 21.22 -2.03
CA ARG A 98 10.72 20.38 -1.47
C ARG A 98 10.95 20.62 0.02
N ASP A 99 10.13 21.44 0.66
CA ASP A 99 10.26 21.86 2.05
C ASP A 99 9.78 20.79 3.03
N LEU A 100 10.32 20.84 4.26
CA LEU A 100 9.98 19.90 5.32
C LEU A 100 8.47 19.89 5.60
N ILE A 101 7.82 21.05 5.60
CA ILE A 101 6.37 21.21 5.79
C ILE A 101 5.57 20.41 4.75
N GLY A 102 6.05 20.38 3.49
CA GLY A 102 5.44 19.59 2.44
C GLY A 102 5.61 18.08 2.67
N GLY A 103 6.76 17.65 3.20
CA GLY A 103 7.02 16.26 3.58
C GLY A 103 6.16 15.80 4.77
N VAL A 104 5.99 16.65 5.79
CA VAL A 104 5.11 16.40 6.93
C VAL A 104 3.66 16.29 6.47
N GLY A 105 3.19 17.20 5.61
CA GLY A 105 1.84 17.16 5.05
C GLY A 105 1.58 15.91 4.21
N ALA A 106 2.57 15.48 3.41
CA ALA A 106 2.51 14.23 2.67
C ALA A 106 2.43 13.00 3.60
N SER A 107 3.27 12.98 4.64
CA SER A 107 3.29 11.91 5.63
C SER A 107 1.96 11.83 6.40
N ALA A 108 1.40 12.96 6.82
CA ALA A 108 0.10 13.04 7.49
C ALA A 108 -1.03 12.52 6.58
N LEU A 109 -1.03 12.89 5.30
CA LEU A 109 -1.99 12.38 4.33
C LEU A 109 -1.90 10.85 4.21
N GLY A 110 -0.67 10.32 4.17
CA GLY A 110 -0.46 8.88 4.12
C GLY A 110 -0.94 8.19 5.40
N VAL A 111 -0.66 8.74 6.58
CA VAL A 111 -1.16 8.22 7.87
C VAL A 111 -2.68 8.09 7.86
N VAL A 112 -3.39 9.15 7.46
CA VAL A 112 -4.86 9.19 7.40
C VAL A 112 -5.40 8.19 6.36
N SER A 113 -4.74 8.08 5.21
CA SER A 113 -5.17 7.12 4.17
C SER A 113 -4.85 5.67 4.51
N GLY A 114 -3.80 5.43 5.30
CA GLY A 114 -3.34 4.10 5.69
C GLY A 114 -4.10 3.50 6.87
N ALA A 115 -4.45 4.31 7.87
CA ALA A 115 -5.17 3.89 9.07
C ALA A 115 -6.41 3.01 8.83
N PRO A 116 -7.31 3.31 7.85
CA PRO A 116 -8.49 2.48 7.60
C PRO A 116 -8.20 1.18 6.85
N LEU A 117 -7.01 1.03 6.24
CA LEU A 117 -6.70 -0.17 5.44
C LEU A 117 -6.59 -1.41 6.34
N GLY A 118 -5.97 -1.28 7.51
CA GLY A 118 -5.96 -2.34 8.51
C GLY A 118 -5.32 -3.66 8.06
N VAL A 119 -4.48 -3.60 7.03
CA VAL A 119 -3.79 -4.76 6.44
C VAL A 119 -2.33 -4.81 6.90
N CYS A 120 -1.76 -6.02 6.87
CA CYS A 120 -0.34 -6.22 7.17
C CYS A 120 0.56 -5.64 6.06
N VAL A 121 1.86 -5.51 6.37
CA VAL A 121 2.84 -4.91 5.47
C VAL A 121 2.92 -5.63 4.11
N ASN A 122 2.67 -6.94 4.08
CA ASN A 122 2.62 -7.73 2.86
C ASN A 122 1.58 -7.22 1.86
N CYS A 123 0.41 -6.83 2.36
CA CYS A 123 -0.67 -6.30 1.54
C CYS A 123 -0.50 -4.80 1.27
N ALA A 124 0.11 -4.08 2.22
CA ALA A 124 0.33 -2.65 2.12
C ALA A 124 1.48 -2.28 1.16
N ALA A 125 2.47 -3.16 0.96
CA ALA A 125 3.60 -2.94 0.06
C ALA A 125 3.17 -2.71 -1.41
N PRO A 126 2.36 -3.57 -2.06
CA PRO A 126 1.89 -3.31 -3.42
C PRO A 126 0.96 -2.09 -3.49
N ILE A 127 0.21 -1.77 -2.43
CA ILE A 127 -0.60 -0.55 -2.34
C ILE A 127 0.29 0.69 -2.32
N ALA A 128 1.37 0.67 -1.55
CA ALA A 128 2.35 1.76 -1.48
C ALA A 128 3.05 1.98 -2.83
N GLN A 129 3.45 0.90 -3.51
CA GLN A 129 3.96 0.98 -4.88
C GLN A 129 2.91 1.57 -5.83
N GLY A 130 1.64 1.16 -5.65
CA GLY A 130 0.49 1.70 -6.35
C GLY A 130 0.33 3.21 -6.20
N LEU A 131 0.48 3.69 -4.96
CA LEU A 131 0.44 5.10 -4.63
C LEU A 131 1.59 5.87 -5.31
N VAL A 132 2.82 5.36 -5.24
CA VAL A 132 4.00 6.00 -5.86
C VAL A 132 3.84 6.09 -7.37
N ALA A 133 3.50 4.99 -8.06
CA ALA A 133 3.33 5.02 -9.52
C ALA A 133 2.13 5.86 -9.97
N GLY A 134 1.11 5.99 -9.11
CA GLY A 134 -0.02 6.90 -9.28
C GLY A 134 0.34 8.38 -9.08
N GLY A 135 1.60 8.71 -8.80
CA GLY A 135 2.06 10.08 -8.57
C GLY A 135 1.82 10.58 -7.14
N SER A 136 1.57 9.70 -6.17
CA SER A 136 1.65 10.08 -4.76
C SER A 136 3.11 10.29 -4.36
N ARG A 137 3.36 11.19 -3.39
CA ARG A 137 4.71 11.37 -2.85
C ARG A 137 5.19 10.10 -2.16
N PHE A 138 6.50 9.89 -2.20
CA PHE A 138 7.16 8.79 -1.51
C PHE A 138 6.82 8.77 -0.02
N GLU A 139 6.82 9.95 0.64
CA GLU A 139 6.49 10.08 2.06
C GLU A 139 5.05 9.62 2.36
N THR A 140 4.09 9.95 1.49
CA THR A 140 2.69 9.53 1.62
C THR A 140 2.54 8.02 1.51
N ALA A 141 3.21 7.41 0.52
CA ALA A 141 3.11 5.96 0.31
C ALA A 141 3.73 5.17 1.47
N LEU A 142 4.91 5.59 1.93
CA LEU A 142 5.62 4.94 3.02
C LEU A 142 4.90 5.12 4.37
N SER A 143 4.33 6.30 4.63
CA SER A 143 3.57 6.52 5.86
C SER A 143 2.21 5.80 5.83
N ALA A 144 1.55 5.69 4.67
CA ALA A 144 0.36 4.86 4.53
C ALA A 144 0.64 3.38 4.81
N MET A 145 1.75 2.86 4.29
CA MET A 145 2.17 1.48 4.52
C MET A 145 2.42 1.17 6.00
N MET A 146 3.13 2.05 6.71
CA MET A 146 3.44 1.90 8.13
C MET A 146 2.24 2.16 9.05
N SER A 147 1.35 3.07 8.65
CA SER A 147 0.13 3.42 9.41
C SER A 147 -0.91 2.30 9.38
N SER A 148 -1.01 1.55 8.28
CA SER A 148 -2.00 0.47 8.09
C SER A 148 -2.07 -0.56 9.24
N PRO A 149 -0.96 -1.17 9.68
CA PRO A 149 -0.99 -2.11 10.81
C PRO A 149 -1.06 -1.43 12.19
N THR A 150 -0.68 -0.15 12.31
CA THR A 150 -0.46 0.51 13.60
C THR A 150 -1.60 1.42 14.05
N MET A 151 -2.29 2.08 13.13
CA MET A 151 -3.40 3.01 13.40
C MET A 151 -4.78 2.44 13.03
N ASN A 152 -4.90 1.12 12.85
CA ASN A 152 -6.21 0.49 12.70
C ASN A 152 -6.98 0.56 14.04
N GLY A 153 -8.27 0.91 14.00
CA GLY A 153 -9.14 0.93 15.17
C GLY A 153 -9.12 -0.36 15.99
N VAL A 154 -9.03 -1.53 15.36
CA VAL A 154 -8.91 -2.82 16.07
C VAL A 154 -7.57 -2.93 16.82
N ALA A 155 -6.48 -2.51 16.19
CA ALA A 155 -5.14 -2.56 16.79
C ALA A 155 -5.00 -1.54 17.93
N LEU A 156 -5.59 -0.35 17.78
CA LEU A 156 -5.64 0.67 18.83
C LEU A 156 -6.48 0.18 20.02
N PHE A 157 -7.64 -0.41 19.78
CA PHE A 157 -8.46 -1.00 20.84
C PHE A 157 -7.70 -2.09 21.60
N LEU A 158 -7.05 -3.02 20.89
CA LEU A 158 -6.23 -4.06 21.51
C LEU A 158 -5.06 -3.46 22.31
N LEU A 159 -4.41 -2.42 21.78
CA LEU A 159 -3.30 -1.74 22.45
C LEU A 159 -3.73 -1.13 23.78
N PHE A 160 -4.85 -0.42 23.82
CA PHE A 160 -5.37 0.19 25.05
C PHE A 160 -5.98 -0.82 26.02
N THR A 161 -6.40 -1.98 25.52
CA THR A 161 -6.93 -3.06 26.37
C THR A 161 -5.82 -3.87 27.02
N LEU A 162 -4.74 -4.17 26.27
CA LEU A 162 -3.69 -5.08 26.72
C LEU A 162 -2.56 -4.36 27.49
N PHE A 163 -2.30 -3.09 27.18
CA PHE A 163 -1.21 -2.33 27.78
C PHE A 163 -1.72 -1.18 28.66
N PRO A 164 -1.00 -0.85 29.74
CA PRO A 164 -1.33 0.31 30.55
C PRO A 164 -1.25 1.59 29.71
N MET A 165 -2.12 2.56 30.03
CA MET A 165 -2.35 3.76 29.22
C MET A 165 -1.07 4.51 28.85
N HIS A 166 -0.12 4.62 29.79
CA HIS A 166 1.18 5.25 29.56
C HIS A 166 1.99 4.58 28.44
N VAL A 167 2.02 3.24 28.40
CA VAL A 167 2.76 2.48 27.37
C VAL A 167 2.07 2.60 26.01
N ALA A 168 0.73 2.54 25.99
CA ALA A 168 -0.05 2.72 24.78
C ALA A 168 0.18 4.11 24.16
N LEU A 169 0.14 5.17 24.98
CA LEU A 169 0.39 6.55 24.53
C LEU A 169 1.83 6.77 24.06
N VAL A 170 2.82 6.19 24.75
CA VAL A 170 4.23 6.29 24.31
C VAL A 170 4.42 5.58 22.96
N LYS A 171 3.87 4.38 22.78
CA LYS A 171 3.92 3.67 21.49
C LYS A 171 3.28 4.48 20.38
N LEU A 172 2.07 5.00 20.63
CA LEU A 172 1.34 5.81 19.64
C LEU A 172 2.10 7.10 19.31
N GLY A 173 2.60 7.81 20.33
CA GLY A 173 3.41 9.01 20.17
C GLY A 173 4.68 8.76 19.39
N LEU A 174 5.40 7.68 19.69
CA LEU A 174 6.62 7.30 18.97
C LEU A 174 6.32 6.92 17.51
N THR A 175 5.23 6.20 17.25
CA THR A 175 4.81 5.92 15.86
C THR A 175 4.47 7.19 15.11
N LEU A 176 3.75 8.13 15.73
CA LEU A 176 3.39 9.39 15.08
C LEU A 176 4.62 10.28 14.86
N PHE A 177 5.57 10.30 15.81
CA PHE A 177 6.86 10.98 15.66
C PHE A 177 7.69 10.38 14.53
N LEU A 178 7.76 9.05 14.44
CA LEU A 178 8.43 8.35 13.35
C LEU A 178 7.85 8.76 11.99
N LEU A 179 6.52 8.79 11.86
CA LEU A 179 5.85 9.06 10.60
C LEU A 179 5.87 10.54 10.22
N LEU A 180 5.63 11.45 11.18
CA LEU A 180 5.50 12.88 10.90
C LEU A 180 6.83 13.64 10.96
N VAL A 181 7.85 13.12 11.63
CA VAL A 181 9.13 13.82 11.82
C VAL A 181 10.27 13.06 11.18
N ILE A 182 10.49 11.80 11.57
CA ILE A 182 11.65 11.02 11.09
C ILE A 182 11.51 10.74 9.60
N LEU A 183 10.33 10.35 9.12
CA LEU A 183 10.10 10.02 7.71
C LEU A 183 10.37 11.19 6.75
N PRO A 184 9.82 12.41 6.95
CA PRO A 184 10.15 13.54 6.08
C PRO A 184 11.60 14.02 6.23
N LEU A 185 12.23 13.84 7.40
CA LEU A 185 13.67 14.06 7.58
C LEU A 185 14.50 13.08 6.74
N LEU A 186 14.15 11.78 6.76
CA LEU A 186 14.79 10.74 5.96
C LEU A 186 14.60 11.01 4.46
N GLY A 187 13.40 11.38 4.03
CA GLY A 187 13.12 11.81 2.65
C GLY A 187 13.98 13.00 2.21
N ARG A 188 14.31 13.89 3.15
CA ARG A 188 15.20 15.04 2.90
C ARG A 188 16.68 14.74 3.12
N GLY A 189 17.07 13.57 3.60
CA GLY A 189 18.47 13.24 3.88
C GLY A 189 18.93 12.06 3.04
N VAL A 190 18.60 10.87 3.54
CA VAL A 190 19.03 9.57 2.99
C VAL A 190 18.27 9.20 1.72
N LEU A 191 16.96 9.46 1.70
CA LEU A 191 16.04 9.03 0.63
C LEU A 191 15.76 10.16 -0.39
N ARG A 192 16.68 11.13 -0.51
CA ARG A 192 16.55 12.26 -1.45
C ARG A 192 16.32 11.80 -2.88
N GLY A 193 17.02 10.77 -3.33
CA GLY A 193 16.91 10.24 -4.69
C GLY A 193 15.50 9.74 -5.00
N ASP A 194 14.93 8.89 -4.15
CA ASP A 194 13.59 8.34 -4.36
C ASP A 194 12.50 9.39 -4.20
N ARG A 195 12.66 10.28 -3.21
CA ARG A 195 11.79 11.45 -3.08
C ARG A 195 11.80 12.27 -4.37
N ASP A 196 12.97 12.69 -4.83
CA ASP A 196 13.10 13.59 -5.98
C ASP A 196 12.61 12.96 -7.29
N ARG A 197 12.81 11.63 -7.48
CA ARG A 197 12.18 10.85 -8.56
C ARG A 197 10.66 10.95 -8.52
N THR A 198 10.08 10.75 -7.35
CA THR A 198 8.62 10.78 -7.19
C THR A 198 8.07 12.19 -7.39
N LEU A 199 8.78 13.22 -6.90
CA LEU A 199 8.43 14.63 -7.12
C LEU A 199 8.50 15.03 -8.60
N ALA A 200 9.49 14.51 -9.34
CA ALA A 200 9.62 14.72 -10.77
C ALA A 200 8.48 14.05 -11.57
N GLN A 201 8.05 12.86 -11.16
CA GLN A 201 6.86 12.19 -11.70
C GLN A 201 5.55 12.94 -11.38
N THR A 202 5.51 13.69 -10.28
CA THR A 202 4.34 14.51 -9.90
C THR A 202 4.30 15.88 -10.57
N ALA A 203 5.44 16.36 -11.09
CA ALA A 203 5.47 17.64 -11.82
C ALA A 203 4.55 17.53 -13.04
N PRO A 204 3.81 18.60 -13.40
CA PRO A 204 3.01 18.57 -14.61
C PRO A 204 3.94 18.18 -15.74
N ALA A 205 3.61 17.09 -16.45
CA ALA A 205 4.33 16.74 -17.66
C ALA A 205 4.41 18.03 -18.48
N LYS A 206 5.62 18.57 -18.63
CA LYS A 206 5.92 19.56 -19.66
C LYS A 206 5.20 19.01 -20.87
N LYS A 207 4.32 19.78 -21.51
CA LYS A 207 3.64 19.34 -22.73
C LYS A 207 4.77 18.91 -23.68
N ALA A 208 5.10 17.62 -23.68
CA ALA A 208 5.48 16.92 -24.86
C ALA A 208 4.18 16.98 -25.67
N GLY A 209 3.98 18.12 -26.36
CA GLY A 209 3.47 18.00 -27.70
C GLY A 209 4.36 16.94 -28.35
N PRO A 210 3.80 16.02 -29.15
CA PRO A 210 4.65 15.10 -29.89
C PRO A 210 5.77 15.96 -30.46
N ASP A 211 7.03 15.61 -30.17
CA ASP A 211 8.13 16.16 -30.95
C ASP A 211 7.65 15.99 -32.37
N ALA A 212 7.36 17.11 -33.05
CA ALA A 212 6.88 17.04 -34.41
C ALA A 212 7.98 16.26 -35.11
N LEU A 213 7.68 15.01 -35.45
CA LEU A 213 8.51 14.26 -36.37
C LEU A 213 8.73 15.26 -37.50
N PRO A 214 9.98 15.55 -37.88
CA PRO A 214 10.22 16.37 -39.05
C PRO A 214 9.51 15.64 -40.18
N PHE A 215 8.33 16.12 -40.54
CA PHE A 215 7.59 15.64 -41.69
C PHE A 215 8.40 16.24 -42.83
N ASP A 216 9.34 15.44 -43.32
CA ASP A 216 10.07 15.77 -44.52
C ASP A 216 9.02 15.86 -45.62
N GLU A 217 8.76 17.08 -46.08
CA GLU A 217 7.83 17.39 -47.17
C GLU A 217 8.55 17.04 -48.49
N GLY A 218 8.97 15.78 -48.57
CA GLY A 218 9.96 15.27 -49.51
C GLY A 218 9.77 13.77 -49.72
N ASP A 219 8.86 13.46 -50.65
CA ASP A 219 8.94 12.29 -51.53
C ASP A 219 8.80 10.89 -50.88
N SER A 220 7.56 10.51 -50.53
CA SER A 220 6.98 9.17 -50.78
C SER A 220 5.68 8.95 -50.00
N ALA A 221 4.55 9.37 -50.58
CA ALA A 221 3.24 8.93 -50.11
C ALA A 221 3.08 7.42 -50.37
N PRO A 222 2.71 6.59 -49.37
CA PRO A 222 2.44 5.18 -49.63
C PRO A 222 1.06 5.02 -50.31
N LEU A 223 1.10 4.27 -51.42
CA LEU A 223 0.12 4.09 -52.50
C LEU A 223 -1.27 3.51 -52.14
N TRP A 224 -1.70 3.48 -50.88
CA TRP A 224 -2.84 2.65 -50.44
C TRP A 224 -4.01 3.38 -49.78
N VAL A 225 -4.05 4.71 -49.79
CA VAL A 225 -5.28 5.46 -49.45
C VAL A 225 -6.08 5.70 -50.74
N LEU A 226 -6.70 4.64 -51.24
CA LEU A 226 -7.64 4.69 -52.37
C LEU A 226 -9.00 5.21 -51.92
N ARG A 227 -9.49 6.20 -52.68
CA ARG A 227 -10.87 6.69 -52.72
C ARG A 227 -11.86 5.56 -53.02
N SER A 228 -12.93 5.50 -52.23
CA SER A 228 -14.32 5.35 -52.70
C SER A 228 -15.27 5.83 -51.61
#